data_AF-A0A166B7W3-F1
#
_entry.id   AF-A0A166B7W3-F1
#
_cell.length_a   1.000
_cell.length_b   1.000
_cell.length_c   1.000
_cell.angle_alpha   90.00
_cell.angle_beta   90.00
_cell.angle_gamma   90.00
#
_symmetry.space_group_name_H-M   'P 1'
#
loop_
_entity.id
_entity.type
_entity.pdbx_description
1 polymer ?
#
loop_
_entity_poly.entity_id
_entity_poly.type
_entity_poly.pdbx_seq_one_letter_code
_entity_poly.pdbx_strand_id
1 'polypeptide(L)' 'MDDNYFVNKNGEIEERYPFCKHCGSKKVIKKDFNWRILYLESGLAVKVKIKRYECHDCKRKCQSEFSKYYKKYCNFSK' A
#
# COMPACT_ATOMS: atom_id res chain seq x y z
N MET A 1 11.07 -4.02 9.20
CA MET A 1 10.07 -3.61 8.18
C MET A 1 10.83 -2.93 7.07
N ASP A 2 10.41 -3.07 5.81
CA ASP A 2 10.99 -2.32 4.69
C ASP A 2 10.97 -0.81 5.03
N ASP A 3 12.12 -0.12 5.03
CA ASP A 3 12.22 1.32 5.37
C ASP A 3 11.41 2.22 4.40
N ASN A 4 10.93 1.61 3.33
CA ASN A 4 10.03 2.18 2.33
C ASN A 4 8.64 2.52 2.88
N TYR A 5 8.24 2.02 4.06
CA TYR A 5 6.91 2.26 4.63
C TYR A 5 6.93 2.95 6.00
N PHE A 6 5.89 3.70 6.30
CA PHE A 6 5.65 4.29 7.62
C PHE A 6 4.16 4.32 7.95
N VAL A 7 3.83 4.43 9.23
CA VAL A 7 2.45 4.66 9.69
C VAL A 7 2.24 6.16 9.83
N ASN A 8 1.27 6.72 9.10
CA ASN A 8 0.96 8.15 9.17
C ASN A 8 0.14 8.49 10.43
N LYS A 9 -0.12 9.78 10.66
CA LYS A 9 -0.91 10.26 11.83
C LYS A 9 -2.34 9.70 11.94
N ASN A 10 -2.87 9.10 10.87
CA ASN A 10 -4.21 8.50 10.82
C ASN A 10 -4.18 6.96 11.04
N GLY A 11 -3.01 6.39 11.34
CA GLY A 11 -2.84 4.95 11.47
C GLY A 11 -2.85 4.20 10.13
N GLU A 12 -2.58 4.88 9.02
CA GLU A 12 -2.52 4.28 7.67
C GLU A 12 -1.06 4.00 7.30
N ILE A 13 -0.81 2.80 6.76
CA ILE A 13 0.49 2.43 6.21
C ILE A 13 0.65 3.13 4.85
N GLU A 14 1.68 3.94 4.72
CA GLU A 14 2.05 4.70 3.53
C GLU A 14 3.45 4.33 3.04
N GLU A 15 3.65 4.38 1.72
CA GLU A 15 4.98 4.32 1.09
C GLU A 15 5.63 5.72 1.19
N ARG A 16 6.90 5.79 1.62
CA ARG A 16 7.68 7.04 1.69
C ARG A 16 7.83 7.69 0.32
N TYR A 17 8.05 6.87 -0.69
CA TYR A 17 8.28 7.30 -2.07
C TYR A 17 7.27 6.61 -3.00
N PRO A 18 5.99 7.04 -2.97
CA PRO A 18 4.95 6.34 -3.69
C PRO A 18 5.11 6.53 -5.20
N PHE A 19 4.84 5.48 -5.95
CA PHE A 19 4.82 5.51 -7.41
C PHE A 19 3.73 4.58 -7.96
N CYS A 20 3.32 4.83 -9.20
CA CYS A 20 2.34 4.00 -9.86
C CYS A 20 2.95 2.66 -10.25
N LYS A 21 2.47 1.57 -9.65
CA LYS A 21 2.91 0.21 -9.96
C LYS A 21 2.52 -0.25 -11.39
N HIS A 22 1.60 0.45 -12.05
CA HIS A 22 1.17 0.13 -13.42
C HIS A 22 2.06 0.73 -14.51
N CYS A 23 2.57 1.95 -14.31
CA CYS A 23 3.32 2.68 -15.34
C CYS A 23 4.65 3.30 -14.85
N GLY A 24 5.00 3.11 -13.58
CA GLY A 24 6.23 3.64 -12.99
C GLY A 24 6.20 5.14 -12.64
N SER A 25 5.13 5.87 -12.98
CA SER A 25 5.06 7.31 -12.73
C SER A 25 5.11 7.65 -11.24
N LYS A 26 5.91 8.66 -10.88
CA LYS A 26 5.95 9.25 -9.52
C LYS A 26 4.85 10.28 -9.29
N LYS A 27 4.07 10.63 -10.32
CA LYS A 27 2.95 11.58 -10.22
C LYS A 27 1.72 10.87 -9.67
N VAL A 28 1.72 10.63 -8.37
CA VAL A 28 0.62 9.97 -7.67
C VAL A 28 0.04 10.87 -6.59
N ILE A 29 -1.29 10.82 -6.45
CA ILE A 29 -2.01 11.56 -5.41
C ILE A 29 -2.57 10.58 -4.38
N LYS A 30 -2.53 10.95 -3.10
CA LYS A 30 -3.17 10.20 -2.02
C LYS A 30 -4.68 10.27 -2.23
N LYS A 31 -5.38 9.13 -2.22
CA LYS A 31 -6.83 9.08 -2.50
C LYS A 31 -7.63 8.60 -1.31
N ASP A 32 -7.58 7.30 -1.05
CA ASP A 32 -8.33 6.62 -0.01
C ASP A 32 -7.42 5.59 0.70
N PHE A 33 -7.99 4.68 1.47
CA PHE A 33 -7.27 3.56 2.06
C PHE A 33 -8.03 2.25 1.81
N ASN A 34 -7.33 1.13 1.93
CA ASN A 34 -7.91 -0.19 1.93
C ASN A 34 -7.71 -0.87 3.28
N TRP A 35 -8.70 -1.63 3.72
CA TRP A 35 -8.51 -2.53 4.85
C TRP A 35 -7.86 -3.83 4.36
N ARG A 36 -6.87 -4.31 5.11
CA ARG A 36 -6.28 -5.65 4.91
C ARG A 36 -6.08 -6.33 6.24
N ILE A 37 -6.07 -7.66 6.21
CA ILE A 37 -5.64 -8.50 7.32
C ILE A 37 -4.22 -8.93 6.99
N LEU A 38 -3.26 -8.58 7.84
CA LEU A 38 -1.90 -9.09 7.81
C LEU A 38 -1.74 -10.14 8.91
N TYR A 39 -0.94 -11.15 8.66
CA TYR A 39 -0.65 -12.19 9.65
C TYR A 39 0.79 -12.00 10.11
N LEU A 40 0.98 -11.78 11.41
CA LEU A 40 2.32 -11.71 12.00
C LEU A 40 2.97 -13.09 11.97
N GLU A 41 4.28 -13.14 12.22
CA GLU A 41 5.02 -14.41 12.30
C GLU A 41 4.45 -15.37 13.36
N SER A 42 3.84 -14.82 14.41
CA SER A 42 3.11 -15.58 15.44
C SER A 42 1.80 -16.20 14.96
N GLY A 43 1.36 -15.93 13.72
CA GLY A 43 0.07 -16.34 13.17
C GLY A 43 -1.09 -15.40 13.54
N LEU A 44 -0.86 -14.37 14.37
CA LEU A 44 -1.89 -13.41 14.75
C LEU A 44 -2.34 -12.56 13.55
N ALA A 45 -3.65 -12.51 13.33
CA ALA A 45 -4.27 -11.67 12.32
C ALA A 45 -4.47 -10.23 12.84
N VAL A 46 -3.93 -9.25 12.10
CA VAL A 46 -4.02 -7.82 12.42
C VAL A 46 -4.70 -7.09 11.26
N LYS A 47 -5.73 -6.30 11.57
CA LYS A 47 -6.42 -5.47 10.58
C LYS A 47 -5.73 -4.12 10.45
N VAL A 48 -5.28 -3.78 9.25
CA VAL A 48 -4.53 -2.55 8.96
C VAL A 48 -5.17 -1.74 7.84
N LYS A 49 -4.96 -0.42 7.87
CA LYS A 49 -5.29 0.49 6.76
C LYS A 49 -4.05 0.69 5.90
N ILE A 50 -4.19 0.52 4.59
CA ILE A 50 -3.12 0.75 3.61
C ILE A 50 -3.53 1.86 2.70
N LYS A 51 -2.67 2.86 2.52
CA LYS A 51 -2.97 3.98 1.66
C LYS A 51 -3.06 3.57 0.21
N ARG A 52 -4.06 4.12 -0.48
CA ARG A 52 -4.20 4.00 -1.93
C ARG A 52 -3.89 5.32 -2.60
N TYR A 53 -3.26 5.20 -3.75
CA TYR A 53 -2.82 6.29 -4.57
C TYR A 53 -3.50 6.22 -5.93
N GLU A 54 -3.79 7.36 -6.53
CA GLU A 54 -4.25 7.45 -7.91
C GLU A 54 -3.13 8.03 -8.76
N CYS A 55 -2.79 7.36 -9.86
CA CYS A 55 -1.78 7.84 -10.78
C CYS A 55 -2.34 8.95 -11.66
N HIS A 56 -1.65 10.08 -11.73
CA HIS A 56 -2.05 11.17 -12.59
C HIS A 56 -1.94 10.79 -14.08
N ASP A 57 -0.93 10.01 -14.47
CA ASP A 57 -0.64 9.74 -15.88
C ASP A 57 -1.52 8.63 -16.45
N CYS A 58 -1.68 7.51 -15.73
CA CYS A 58 -2.49 6.38 -16.21
C CYS A 58 -3.89 6.29 -15.58
N LYS A 59 -4.24 7.21 -14.67
CA LYS A 59 -5.54 7.28 -13.95
C LYS A 59 -5.93 6.04 -13.15
N ARG A 60 -5.04 5.05 -13.04
CA ARG A 60 -5.28 3.82 -12.27
C ARG A 60 -4.99 4.05 -10.79
N LYS A 61 -5.81 3.43 -9.94
CA LYS A 61 -5.53 3.31 -8.51
C LYS A 61 -4.48 2.23 -8.28
N CYS A 62 -3.58 2.49 -7.35
CA CYS A 62 -2.57 1.56 -6.87
C CYS A 62 -2.44 1.69 -5.34
N GLN A 63 -1.72 0.75 -4.72
CA GLN A 63 -1.41 0.77 -3.30
C GLN A 63 -0.01 0.21 -3.10
N SER A 64 0.53 0.40 -1.90
CA SER A 64 1.79 -0.20 -1.51
C SER A 64 1.79 -1.71 -1.71
N GLU A 65 2.89 -2.23 -2.26
CA GLU A 65 3.17 -3.66 -2.32
C GLU A 65 4.04 -4.03 -1.13
N PHE A 66 3.55 -4.89 -0.26
CA PHE A 66 4.41 -5.51 0.73
C PHE A 66 5.30 -6.57 0.10
N SER A 67 6.54 -6.64 0.56
CA SER A 67 7.51 -7.64 0.15
C SER A 67 7.34 -8.97 0.90
N LYS A 68 7.96 -10.03 0.36
CA LYS A 68 8.09 -11.36 0.98
C LYS A 68 6.75 -11.96 1.41
N TYR A 69 6.63 -12.33 2.69
CA TYR A 69 5.47 -13.00 3.29
C TYR A 69 4.15 -12.26 3.06
N TYR A 70 4.20 -10.94 2.97
CA TYR A 70 3.02 -10.10 2.89
C TYR A 70 2.55 -9.80 1.46
N LYS A 71 3.28 -10.26 0.44
CA LYS A 71 2.95 -10.03 -0.99
C LYS A 71 1.53 -10.49 -1.34
N LYS A 72 1.09 -11.62 -0.77
CA LYS A 72 -0.27 -12.19 -0.98
C LYS A 72 -1.41 -11.28 -0.52
N TYR A 73 -1.13 -10.25 0.28
CA TYR A 73 -2.14 -9.28 0.73
C TYR A 73 -2.21 -8.03 -0.18
N CYS A 74 -1.36 -7.98 -1.22
CA CYS A 74 -1.27 -6.89 -2.20
C CYS A 74 -2.20 -7.13 -3.38
N ASN A 75 -3.50 -7.19 -3.12
CA ASN A 75 -4.48 -7.23 -4.21
C ASN A 75 -4.71 -5.81 -4.72
N PHE A 76 -4.25 -5.53 -5.94
CA PHE A 76 -4.74 -4.41 -6.72
C PHE A 76 -6.20 -4.68 -7.09
N SER A 77 -7.10 -3.72 -6.87
CA SER A 77 -8.40 -3.78 -7.53
C SER A 77 -8.14 -3.77 -9.04
N LYS A 78 -8.63 -4.79 -9.74
CA LYS A 78 -8.70 -4.80 -11.21
C LYS A 78 -9.43 -3.56 -11.71
#